data_AF-A0A3M1XHB8-F1
#
_entry.id   AF-A0A3M1XHB8-F1
#
_cell.length_a   1.000
_cell.length_b   1.000
_cell.length_c   1.000
_cell.angle_alpha   90.00
_cell.angle_beta   90.00
_cell.angle_gamma   90.00
#
_symmetry.space_group_name_H-M   'P 1'
#
loop_
_entity.id
_entity.type
_entity.pdbx_description
1 polymer ?
#
loop_
_entity_poly.entity_id
_entity_poly.type
_entity_poly.pdbx_seq_one_letter_code
_entity_poly.pdbx_strand_id
1 'polypeptide(L)'
;MLAHSLENAPGSPEGHIPPGRYPLVLRTEGGLHATYAYRFGDFHQGMLCLQEVPGLPFPYLRMGETASESYGSIVVGREHAPDTPPRLWHPEAGYRAVYGRVAPHLAAGKPAVIEVLAP
;
A
#
# COMPACT_ATOMS: atom_id res chain seq x y z
N MET A 1 -4.22 -6.56 -11.13
CA MET A 1 -3.69 -6.81 -9.78
C MET A 1 -4.74 -6.24 -8.85
N LEU A 2 -5.65 -7.07 -8.33
CA LEU A 2 -6.67 -6.59 -7.40
C LEU A 2 -5.97 -6.35 -6.06
N ALA A 3 -5.80 -5.09 -5.69
CA ALA A 3 -5.55 -4.70 -4.32
C ALA A 3 -6.93 -4.56 -3.67
N HIS A 4 -7.37 -5.61 -2.96
CA HIS A 4 -8.56 -5.49 -2.13
C HIS A 4 -8.18 -4.67 -0.90
N SER A 5 -8.71 -3.44 -0.82
CA SER A 5 -8.76 -2.71 0.43
C SER A 5 -9.71 -3.50 1.33
N LEU A 6 -9.17 -4.31 2.24
CA LEU A 6 -10.00 -5.05 3.20
C LEU A 6 -10.80 -4.04 4.01
N GLU A 7 -12.12 -4.23 4.01
CA GLU A 7 -13.08 -3.36 4.67
C GLU A 7 -12.72 -3.08 6.14
N ASN A 8 -12.74 -1.78 6.46
CA ASN A 8 -13.30 -1.17 7.66
C ASN A 8 -13.13 -1.94 8.98
N ALA A 9 -12.01 -1.70 9.68
CA ALA A 9 -11.98 -1.85 11.13
C ALA A 9 -12.62 -0.60 11.77
N PRO A 10 -13.74 -0.69 12.50
CA PRO A 10 -14.29 0.44 13.23
C PRO A 10 -13.30 0.92 14.31
N GLY A 11 -12.98 2.21 14.32
CA GLY A 11 -12.20 2.86 15.39
C GLY A 11 -10.78 3.32 15.06
N SER A 12 -10.31 3.25 13.80
CA SER A 12 -9.03 3.87 13.44
C SER A 12 -9.21 5.38 13.23
N PRO A 13 -8.51 6.27 13.96
CA PRO A 13 -8.59 7.73 13.80
C PRO A 13 -7.98 8.26 12.49
N GLU A 14 -7.74 7.38 11.52
CA GLU A 14 -6.88 7.60 10.37
C GLU A 14 -7.72 7.40 9.10
N GLY A 15 -7.76 8.42 8.25
CA GLY A 15 -8.74 8.56 7.17
C GLY A 15 -8.86 7.35 6.23
N HIS A 16 -10.06 7.16 5.69
CA HIS A 16 -10.39 6.14 4.71
C HIS A 16 -9.98 6.60 3.30
N ILE A 17 -9.33 5.73 2.51
CA ILE A 17 -9.03 6.00 1.09
C ILE A 17 -10.30 5.71 0.28
N PRO A 18 -10.97 6.72 -0.31
CA PRO A 18 -12.20 6.51 -1.06
C PRO A 18 -11.99 5.61 -2.30
N PRO A 19 -13.05 4.96 -2.82
CA PRO A 19 -12.99 4.33 -4.12
C PRO A 19 -12.63 5.35 -5.20
N GLY A 20 -11.75 4.98 -6.13
CA GLY A 20 -11.23 5.92 -7.12
C GLY A 20 -9.92 5.46 -7.74
N ARG A 21 -9.39 6.29 -8.63
CA ARG A 21 -8.13 6.05 -9.33
C ARG A 21 -7.09 7.07 -8.86
N TYR A 22 -5.99 6.58 -8.33
CA TYR A 22 -4.95 7.42 -7.73
C TYR A 22 -3.62 7.20 -8.45
N PRO A 23 -2.96 8.25 -8.94
CA PRO A 23 -1.59 8.15 -9.43
C PRO A 23 -0.66 7.66 -8.33
N LEU A 24 0.34 6.86 -8.71
CA LEU A 24 1.39 6.41 -7.82
C LEU A 24 2.69 7.15 -8.08
N VAL A 25 3.40 7.49 -7.01
CA VAL A 25 4.77 8.02 -7.06
C VAL A 25 5.68 7.25 -6.10
N LEU A 26 6.99 7.31 -6.34
CA LEU A 26 8.00 6.87 -5.39
C LEU A 26 8.34 8.03 -4.45
N ARG A 27 8.01 7.90 -3.17
CA ARG A 27 8.35 8.89 -2.13
C ARG A 27 9.53 8.40 -1.30
N THR A 28 10.56 9.24 -1.16
CA THR A 28 11.84 8.92 -0.50
C THR A 28 12.02 9.63 0.85
N GLU A 29 10.92 9.89 1.54
CA GLU A 29 10.90 10.67 2.79
C GLU A 29 10.11 9.94 3.89
N GLY A 30 10.36 10.29 5.15
CA GLY A 30 9.61 9.81 6.31
C GLY A 30 10.08 8.47 6.88
N GLY A 31 9.58 8.15 8.09
CA GLY A 31 10.05 7.00 8.86
C GLY A 31 9.83 5.65 8.17
N LEU A 32 8.67 5.46 7.51
CA LEU A 32 8.38 4.20 6.82
C LEU A 32 9.33 3.95 5.64
N HIS A 33 9.69 5.00 4.90
CA HIS A 33 10.70 4.92 3.85
C HIS A 33 12.05 4.46 4.44
N ALA A 34 12.49 5.06 5.54
CA ALA A 34 13.74 4.68 6.22
C ALA A 34 13.71 3.21 6.71
N THR A 35 12.61 2.79 7.31
CA THR A 35 12.40 1.39 7.73
C THR A 35 12.51 0.42 6.55
N TYR A 36 11.91 0.75 5.41
CA TYR A 36 11.90 -0.13 4.23
C TYR A 36 13.25 -0.09 3.51
N ALA A 37 13.94 1.06 3.48
CA ALA A 37 15.30 1.16 2.98
C ALA A 37 16.25 0.26 3.78
N TYR A 38 16.15 0.28 5.12
CA TYR A 38 16.92 -0.62 5.98
C TYR A 38 16.57 -2.10 5.73
N ARG A 39 15.28 -2.43 5.63
CA ARG A 39 14.81 -3.81 5.49
C ARG A 39 15.10 -4.44 4.12
N PHE A 40 14.99 -3.66 3.05
CA PHE A 40 15.00 -4.17 1.68
C PHE A 40 16.23 -3.74 0.86
N GLY A 41 17.06 -2.83 1.37
CA GLY A 41 18.27 -2.36 0.70
C GLY A 41 17.96 -1.85 -0.70
N ASP A 42 18.78 -2.26 -1.67
CA ASP A 42 18.69 -1.84 -3.08
C ASP A 42 17.36 -2.19 -3.76
N PHE A 43 16.59 -3.12 -3.21
CA PHE A 43 15.26 -3.42 -3.72
C PHE A 43 14.28 -2.25 -3.50
N HIS A 44 14.53 -1.38 -2.52
CA HIS A 44 13.65 -0.27 -2.17
C HIS A 44 14.14 1.06 -2.72
N GLN A 45 13.38 1.61 -3.66
CA GLN A 45 13.66 2.87 -4.35
C GLN A 45 12.81 4.05 -3.83
N GLY A 46 11.97 3.81 -2.82
CA GLY A 46 10.96 4.76 -2.35
C GLY A 46 9.64 4.04 -2.02
N MET A 47 8.81 4.63 -1.17
CA MET A 47 7.48 4.11 -0.91
C MET A 47 6.55 4.36 -2.10
N LEU A 48 5.75 3.38 -2.49
CA LEU A 48 4.64 3.60 -3.43
C LEU A 48 3.56 4.42 -2.71
N CYS A 49 3.47 5.70 -3.05
CA CYS A 49 2.55 6.66 -2.45
C CYS A 49 1.41 6.97 -3.42
N LEU A 50 0.17 6.88 -2.94
CA LEU A 50 -0.99 7.38 -3.68
C LEU A 50 -0.97 8.90 -3.62
N GLN A 51 -1.31 9.53 -4.74
CA GLN A 51 -1.46 10.98 -4.85
C GLN A 51 -2.94 11.35 -4.89
N GLU A 52 -3.24 12.61 -4.54
CA GLU A 52 -4.58 13.20 -4.66
C GLU A 52 -5.65 12.51 -3.79
N VAL A 53 -5.24 11.90 -2.67
CA VAL A 53 -6.17 11.29 -1.72
C VAL A 53 -6.69 12.37 -0.75
N PRO A 54 -8.01 12.65 -0.71
CA PRO A 54 -8.56 13.70 0.14
C PRO A 54 -8.28 13.45 1.62
N GLY A 55 -7.72 14.46 2.31
CA GLY A 55 -7.51 14.41 3.76
C GLY A 55 -6.38 13.48 4.23
N LEU A 56 -5.65 12.83 3.32
CA LEU A 56 -4.54 11.94 3.64
C LEU A 56 -3.25 12.43 2.95
N PRO A 57 -2.23 12.88 3.70
CA PRO A 57 -1.06 13.49 3.09
C PRO A 57 -0.16 12.47 2.38
N PHE A 58 0.07 11.29 2.98
CA PHE A 58 1.01 10.30 2.46
C PHE A 58 0.51 8.84 2.59
N PRO A 59 -0.62 8.49 1.96
CA PRO A 59 -1.10 7.11 1.90
C PRO A 59 -0.16 6.24 1.06
N TYR A 60 0.29 5.12 1.61
CA TYR A 60 1.22 4.21 0.94
C TYR A 60 0.58 2.88 0.55
N LEU A 61 1.27 2.09 -0.28
CA LEU A 61 1.16 0.64 -0.24
C LEU A 61 2.18 0.14 0.78
N ARG A 62 1.72 -0.65 1.75
CA ARG A 62 2.57 -1.21 2.80
C ARG A 62 2.26 -2.68 3.06
N MET A 63 3.22 -3.37 3.66
CA MET A 63 2.96 -4.67 4.29
C MET A 63 2.02 -4.49 5.49
N GLY A 64 1.12 -5.45 5.66
CA GLY A 64 0.23 -5.59 6.81
C GLY A 64 -0.66 -6.81 6.62
N GLU A 65 -1.18 -7.34 7.72
CA GLU A 65 -2.08 -8.49 7.71
C GLU A 65 -3.53 -8.05 7.93
N THR A 66 -3.76 -7.03 8.76
CA THR A 66 -5.12 -6.57 9.07
C THR A 66 -5.38 -5.13 8.63
N ALA A 67 -6.66 -4.78 8.48
CA ALA A 67 -7.08 -3.41 8.17
C ALA A 67 -6.67 -2.40 9.26
N SER A 68 -6.54 -2.83 10.52
CA SER A 68 -6.06 -1.98 11.62
C SER A 68 -4.58 -1.59 11.50
N GLU A 69 -3.80 -2.30 10.67
CA GLU A 69 -2.40 -1.95 10.36
C GLU A 69 -2.26 -1.01 9.15
N SER A 70 -3.39 -0.50 8.64
CA SER A 70 -3.42 0.42 7.49
C SER A 70 -2.79 1.76 7.81
N TYR A 71 -3.12 2.37 8.95
CA TYR A 71 -2.70 3.73 9.30
C TYR A 71 -2.95 4.72 8.14
N GLY A 72 -4.16 4.68 7.56
CA GLY A 72 -4.54 5.48 6.38
C GLY A 72 -3.85 5.08 5.08
N SER A 73 -3.24 3.89 5.00
CA SER A 73 -2.56 3.33 3.82
C SER A 73 -3.22 2.02 3.35
N ILE A 74 -2.85 1.52 2.18
CA ILE A 74 -3.30 0.22 1.68
C ILE A 74 -2.38 -0.88 2.20
N VAL A 75 -2.94 -1.87 2.90
CA VAL A 75 -2.22 -3.09 3.32
C VAL A 75 -2.20 -4.10 2.17
N VAL A 76 -1.03 -4.70 1.96
CA VAL A 76 -0.80 -5.66 0.87
C VAL A 76 -0.28 -6.97 1.44
N GLY A 77 -0.90 -8.06 0.99
CA GLY A 77 -0.45 -9.42 1.19
C GLY A 77 -0.72 -10.28 -0.03
N ARG A 78 -0.27 -11.53 0.04
CA ARG A 78 -0.29 -12.45 -1.10
C ARG A 78 -1.63 -13.14 -1.25
N GLU A 79 -2.22 -13.52 -0.12
CA GLU A 79 -3.37 -14.41 -0.04
C GLU A 79 -4.34 -13.90 1.02
N HIS A 80 -5.63 -14.20 0.84
CA HIS A 80 -6.64 -13.94 1.85
C HIS A 80 -6.72 -15.13 2.80
N ALA A 81 -6.60 -14.87 4.10
CA ALA A 81 -6.88 -15.86 5.12
C ALA A 81 -8.40 -16.05 5.27
N PRO A 82 -8.89 -17.27 5.52
CA PRO A 82 -10.31 -17.52 5.85
C PRO A 82 -10.63 -17.11 7.30
N ASP A 83 -10.09 -15.99 7.76
CA ASP A 83 -10.22 -15.47 9.13
C ASP A 83 -11.38 -14.47 9.24
N THR A 84 -11.94 -14.33 10.45
CA THR A 84 -12.89 -13.27 10.79
C THR A 84 -12.42 -12.58 12.07
N PRO A 85 -12.01 -11.29 12.02
CA PRO A 85 -12.02 -10.41 10.85
C PRO A 85 -11.02 -10.83 9.75
N PRO A 86 -11.21 -10.39 8.50
CA PRO A 86 -10.34 -10.73 7.39
C PRO A 86 -8.86 -10.39 7.65
N ARG A 87 -7.97 -11.29 7.23
CA ARG A 87 -6.51 -11.08 7.27
C ARG A 87 -5.87 -11.42 5.94
N LEU A 88 -4.72 -10.83 5.67
CA LEU A 88 -3.85 -11.16 4.54
C LEU A 88 -2.68 -12.02 5.02
N TRP A 89 -2.40 -13.10 4.31
CA TRP A 89 -1.21 -13.91 4.52
C TRP A 89 -0.05 -13.48 3.63
N HIS A 90 1.16 -13.76 4.12
CA HIS A 90 2.43 -13.48 3.44
C HIS A 90 2.56 -12.02 2.96
N PRO A 91 2.49 -11.03 3.87
CA PRO A 91 2.51 -9.61 3.54
C PRO A 91 3.78 -9.21 2.74
N GLU A 92 4.94 -9.73 3.11
CA GLU A 92 6.18 -9.45 2.38
C GLU A 92 6.15 -9.99 0.94
N ALA A 93 5.64 -11.22 0.73
CA ALA A 93 5.54 -11.81 -0.59
C ALA A 93 4.55 -11.06 -1.49
N GLY A 94 3.43 -10.60 -0.92
CA GLY A 94 2.49 -9.72 -1.59
C GLY A 94 3.13 -8.39 -1.98
N TYR A 95 3.73 -7.70 -1.01
CA TYR A 95 4.39 -6.42 -1.22
C TYR A 95 5.48 -6.50 -2.29
N ARG A 96 6.40 -7.47 -2.21
CA ARG A 96 7.47 -7.66 -3.22
C ARG A 96 6.90 -7.90 -4.62
N ALA A 97 5.81 -8.67 -4.73
CA ALA A 97 5.19 -8.95 -6.02
C ALA A 97 4.56 -7.71 -6.66
N VAL A 98 3.93 -6.84 -5.85
CA VAL A 98 3.40 -5.55 -6.31
C VAL A 98 4.55 -4.59 -6.64
N TYR A 99 5.44 -4.39 -5.69
CA TYR A 99 6.54 -3.43 -5.76
C TYR A 99 7.47 -3.73 -6.94
N GLY A 100 7.87 -4.98 -7.12
CA GLY A 100 8.77 -5.40 -8.20
C GLY A 100 8.21 -5.18 -9.62
N ARG A 101 6.89 -4.99 -9.75
CA ARG A 101 6.25 -4.62 -11.03
C ARG A 101 6.11 -3.11 -11.20
N VAL A 102 5.73 -2.41 -10.13
CA VAL A 102 5.34 -1.00 -10.18
C VAL A 102 6.54 -0.06 -10.03
N ALA A 103 7.43 -0.31 -9.08
CA ALA A 103 8.53 0.61 -8.78
C ALA A 103 9.51 0.77 -9.96
N PRO A 104 9.94 -0.29 -10.69
CA PRO A 104 10.78 -0.11 -11.87
C PRO A 104 10.08 0.65 -13.00
N HIS A 105 8.75 0.51 -13.12
CA HIS A 105 7.96 1.24 -14.11
C HIS A 105 7.97 2.75 -13.83
N LEU A 106 7.73 3.12 -12.57
CA LEU A 106 7.78 4.51 -12.10
C LEU A 106 9.20 5.08 -12.19
N ALA A 107 10.23 4.30 -11.80
CA ALA A 107 11.63 4.71 -11.89
C ALA A 107 12.08 4.96 -13.34
N ALA A 108 11.47 4.29 -14.31
CA ALA A 108 11.67 4.53 -15.74
C ALA A 108 10.87 5.73 -16.28
N GLY A 109 10.23 6.53 -15.41
CA GLY A 109 9.43 7.70 -15.79
C GLY A 109 8.06 7.36 -16.40
N LYS A 110 7.61 6.10 -16.30
CA LYS A 110 6.31 5.69 -16.83
C LYS A 110 5.23 5.79 -15.76
N PRO A 111 4.06 6.37 -16.04
CA PRO A 111 3.02 6.57 -15.04
C PRO A 111 2.40 5.25 -14.60
N ALA A 112 2.05 5.15 -13.31
CA ALA A 112 1.25 4.06 -12.77
C ALA A 112 0.07 4.61 -11.97
N VAL A 113 -1.06 3.91 -12.01
CA VAL A 113 -2.29 4.26 -11.31
C VAL A 113 -2.78 3.04 -10.57
N ILE A 114 -3.22 3.21 -9.33
CA ILE A 114 -3.98 2.21 -8.59
C ILE A 114 -5.46 2.56 -8.62
N GLU A 115 -6.29 1.54 -8.79
CA GLU A 115 -7.74 1.65 -8.67
C GLU A 115 -8.15 1.02 -7.33
N VAL A 116 -8.76 1.83 -6.48
CA VAL A 116 -9.40 1.40 -5.23
C VAL A 116 -10.86 1.13 -5.56
N LEU A 117 -11.27 -0.11 -5.41
CA LEU A 117 -12.64 -0.54 -5.68
C LEU A 117 -13.53 -0.25 -4.47
N ALA A 118 -14.81 -0.05 -4.73
CA ALA A 118 -15.81 -0.13 -3.69
C ALA A 118 -15.84 -1.55 -3.09
N PRO A 119 -16.14 -1.69 -1.79
CA PRO A 119 -16.31 -2.99 -1.16
C PRO A 119 -17.41 -3.84 -1.82
#